data_AF-A0A7V6TG83-F1
#
_entry.id   AF-A0A7V6TG83-F1
#
_cell.length_a   1.000
_cell.length_b   1.000
_cell.length_c   1.000
_cell.angle_alpha   90.00
_cell.angle_beta   90.00
_cell.angle_gamma   90.00
#
_symmetry.space_group_name_H-M   'P 1'
#
loop_
_entity.id
_entity.type
_entity.pdbx_description
1 polymer ?
#
loop_
_entity_poly.entity_id
_entity_poly.type
_entity_poly.pdbx_seq_one_letter_code
_entity_poly.pdbx_strand_id
1 'polypeptide(L)'
;MDRYRYTLLLILLLPIIAAGIGSYLAEREVLNSSLIQVSLGAGLLCGVSALFAHYLRSRITHSILLLSIFIVTILTRLTIKSPVNLISLLMVNLVFGYVNHLMIIKVFYHKDLARIRTLFVGLGGGVIFGVYLPYLYSLVGVHYENVFSTFFMFGLIVYVFIAFAMSMADLIIIKSEVEELQSQQSYDEDESDQ
;
A
#
# COMPACT_ATOMS: atom_id res chain seq x y z
N MET A 1 -2.90 -2.22 -26.17
CA MET A 1 -2.74 -1.45 -24.91
C MET A 1 -3.91 -1.57 -23.93
N ASP A 2 -5.17 -1.77 -24.34
CA ASP A 2 -6.31 -1.78 -23.41
C ASP A 2 -6.47 -3.05 -22.54
N ARG A 3 -5.90 -4.20 -22.92
CA ARG A 3 -6.04 -5.46 -22.16
C ARG A 3 -5.25 -5.46 -20.84
N TYR A 4 -4.14 -4.72 -20.77
CA TYR A 4 -3.29 -4.60 -19.58
C TYR A 4 -3.93 -3.74 -18.46
N ARG A 5 -4.96 -2.95 -18.78
CA ARG A 5 -5.62 -2.07 -17.81
C ARG A 5 -6.26 -2.86 -16.66
N TYR A 6 -6.80 -4.04 -16.96
CA TYR A 6 -7.43 -4.90 -15.95
C TYR A 6 -6.39 -5.59 -15.06
N THR A 7 -5.27 -6.03 -15.63
CA THR A 7 -4.17 -6.63 -14.85
C THR A 7 -3.45 -5.60 -13.98
N LEU A 8 -3.30 -4.37 -14.47
CA LEU A 8 -2.73 -3.28 -13.67
C LEU A 8 -3.66 -2.82 -12.54
N LEU A 9 -4.98 -2.97 -12.69
CA LEU A 9 -5.94 -2.70 -11.60
C LEU A 9 -5.74 -3.65 -10.40
N LEU A 10 -5.25 -4.88 -10.62
CA LEU A 10 -4.95 -5.80 -9.53
C LEU A 10 -3.92 -5.22 -8.57
N ILE A 11 -2.93 -4.46 -9.04
CA ILE A 11 -1.91 -3.89 -8.15
C ILE A 11 -2.45 -2.79 -7.24
N LEU A 12 -3.58 -2.19 -7.62
CA LEU A 12 -4.29 -1.22 -6.79
C LEU A 12 -5.23 -1.93 -5.80
N LEU A 13 -5.97 -2.94 -6.27
CA LEU A 13 -7.02 -3.60 -5.49
C LEU A 13 -6.50 -4.62 -4.48
N LEU A 14 -5.52 -5.46 -4.87
CA LEU A 14 -4.98 -6.51 -3.99
C LEU A 14 -4.41 -5.96 -2.67
N PRO A 15 -3.63 -4.87 -2.67
CA PRO A 15 -3.13 -4.27 -1.42
C PRO A 15 -4.24 -3.77 -0.51
N ILE A 16 -5.33 -3.23 -1.07
CA ILE A 16 -6.47 -2.73 -0.29
C ILE A 16 -7.20 -3.91 0.37
N ILE A 17 -7.49 -4.96 -0.39
CA ILE A 17 -8.14 -6.18 0.13
C ILE A 17 -7.27 -6.82 1.21
N ALA A 18 -5.97 -6.95 0.95
CA ALA A 18 -5.03 -7.55 1.88
C ALA A 18 -4.83 -6.71 3.14
N ALA A 19 -4.84 -5.37 3.04
CA ALA A 19 -4.84 -4.50 4.20
C ALA A 19 -6.09 -4.70 5.06
N GLY A 20 -7.26 -4.86 4.44
CA GLY A 20 -8.51 -5.18 5.15
C GLY A 20 -8.43 -6.53 5.86
N ILE A 21 -7.96 -7.58 5.18
CA ILE A 21 -7.78 -8.91 5.77
C ILE A 21 -6.75 -8.88 6.91
N GLY A 22 -5.58 -8.27 6.68
CA GLY A 22 -4.54 -8.14 7.68
C GLY A 22 -5.00 -7.36 8.90
N SER A 23 -5.79 -6.31 8.68
CA SER A 23 -6.40 -5.54 9.77
C SER A 23 -7.43 -6.34 10.53
N TYR A 24 -8.29 -7.11 9.86
CA TYR A 24 -9.30 -7.96 10.49
C TYR A 24 -8.66 -9.09 11.34
N LEU A 25 -7.55 -9.66 10.84
CA LEU A 25 -6.79 -10.67 11.58
C LEU A 25 -6.06 -10.08 12.79
N ALA A 26 -5.48 -8.88 12.63
CA ALA A 26 -4.83 -8.16 13.73
C ALA A 26 -5.83 -7.55 14.73
N GLU A 27 -7.09 -7.35 14.32
CA GLU A 27 -8.18 -6.77 15.12
C GLU A 27 -8.56 -7.61 16.35
N ARG A 28 -8.21 -8.90 16.38
CA ARG A 28 -8.40 -9.73 17.57
C ARG A 28 -7.64 -9.19 18.80
N GLU A 29 -6.67 -8.29 18.62
CA GLU A 29 -5.89 -7.69 19.69
C GLU A 29 -6.21 -6.21 19.97
N VAL A 30 -6.83 -5.47 19.04
CA VAL A 30 -7.00 -4.00 19.13
C VAL A 30 -8.34 -3.55 18.53
N LEU A 31 -9.39 -3.53 19.36
CA LEU A 31 -10.74 -3.09 19.00
C LEU A 31 -10.76 -1.59 18.65
N ASN A 32 -10.87 -1.25 17.36
CA ASN A 32 -11.46 0.02 16.90
C ASN A 32 -11.66 0.06 15.37
N SER A 33 -12.89 0.32 14.92
CA SER A 33 -13.25 0.46 13.48
C SER A 33 -12.42 1.53 12.74
N SER A 34 -11.85 2.49 13.46
CA SER A 34 -10.92 3.48 12.91
C SER A 34 -9.61 2.86 12.39
N LEU A 35 -9.14 1.76 12.98
CA LEU A 35 -7.88 1.11 12.60
C LEU A 35 -7.99 0.39 11.24
N ILE A 36 -9.13 -0.23 10.95
CA ILE A 36 -9.40 -0.83 9.63
C ILE A 36 -9.33 0.24 8.54
N GLN A 37 -9.87 1.42 8.77
CA GLN A 37 -9.85 2.45 7.74
C GLN A 37 -8.44 3.00 7.50
N VAL A 38 -7.65 3.12 8.56
CA VAL A 38 -6.25 3.54 8.45
C VAL A 38 -5.43 2.50 7.69
N SER A 39 -5.63 1.21 7.95
CA SER A 39 -4.95 0.14 7.21
C SER A 39 -5.39 0.08 5.75
N LEU A 40 -6.70 0.23 5.45
CA LEU A 40 -7.19 0.35 4.08
C LEU A 40 -6.56 1.56 3.36
N GLY A 41 -6.42 2.70 4.04
CA GLY A 41 -5.71 3.87 3.54
C GLY A 41 -4.25 3.57 3.23
N ALA A 42 -3.55 2.84 4.10
CA ALA A 42 -2.18 2.40 3.86
C ALA A 42 -2.07 1.46 2.64
N GLY A 43 -2.99 0.50 2.50
CA GLY A 43 -3.09 -0.38 1.35
C GLY A 43 -3.28 0.40 0.05
N LEU A 44 -4.18 1.39 0.06
CA LEU A 44 -4.41 2.28 -1.08
C LEU A 44 -3.15 3.09 -1.44
N LEU A 45 -2.46 3.68 -0.45
CA LEU A 45 -1.23 4.43 -0.68
C LEU A 45 -0.10 3.55 -1.23
N CYS A 46 0.01 2.31 -0.76
CA CYS A 46 0.97 1.33 -1.28
C CYS A 46 0.64 0.94 -2.73
N GLY A 47 -0.63 0.64 -3.03
CA GLY A 47 -1.08 0.28 -4.39
C GLY A 47 -0.91 1.43 -5.39
N VAL A 48 -1.30 2.66 -5.02
CA VAL A 48 -1.09 3.86 -5.83
C VAL A 48 0.40 4.10 -6.07
N SER A 49 1.22 3.96 -5.03
CA SER A 49 2.68 4.11 -5.15
C SER A 49 3.27 3.09 -6.10
N ALA A 50 2.90 1.81 -5.96
CA ALA A 50 3.35 0.74 -6.84
C ALA A 50 2.94 1.00 -8.30
N LEU A 51 1.66 1.28 -8.56
CA LEU A 51 1.13 1.49 -9.90
C LEU A 51 1.81 2.68 -10.62
N PHE A 52 1.88 3.84 -9.97
CA PHE A 52 2.33 5.06 -10.62
C PHE A 52 3.85 5.23 -10.61
N ALA A 53 4.54 4.76 -9.57
CA ALA A 53 5.99 4.88 -9.50
C ALA A 53 6.71 3.80 -10.31
N HIS A 54 6.21 2.56 -10.30
CA HIS A 54 6.89 1.44 -10.94
C HIS A 54 6.37 1.17 -12.36
N TYR A 55 5.06 0.95 -12.53
CA TYR A 55 4.51 0.50 -13.83
C TYR A 55 4.28 1.64 -14.81
N LEU A 56 3.64 2.73 -14.37
CA LEU A 56 3.34 3.85 -15.27
C LEU A 56 4.52 4.82 -15.43
N ARG A 57 5.48 4.80 -14.49
CA ARG A 57 6.71 5.63 -14.44
C ARG A 57 6.47 7.09 -14.87
N SER A 58 5.33 7.65 -14.48
CA SER A 58 4.85 8.92 -15.04
C SER A 58 5.33 10.11 -14.21
N ARG A 59 5.46 11.28 -14.85
CA ARG A 59 5.82 12.53 -14.15
C ARG A 59 4.74 12.98 -13.16
N ILE A 60 3.50 12.52 -13.34
CA ILE A 60 2.34 12.86 -12.52
C ILE A 60 2.23 12.03 -11.22
N THR A 61 3.16 11.11 -10.95
CA THR A 61 3.13 10.22 -9.76
C THR A 61 3.04 11.00 -8.45
N HIS A 62 3.77 12.11 -8.33
CA HIS A 62 3.72 12.95 -7.13
C HIS A 62 2.36 13.65 -6.96
N SER A 63 1.76 14.12 -8.05
CA SER A 63 0.44 14.76 -8.02
C SER A 63 -0.65 13.77 -7.62
N ILE A 64 -0.59 12.53 -8.13
CA ILE A 64 -1.56 11.48 -7.81
C ILE A 64 -1.37 10.97 -6.37
N LEU A 65 -0.13 10.84 -5.91
CA LEU A 65 0.17 10.51 -4.52
C LEU A 65 -0.36 11.59 -3.57
N LEU A 66 -0.17 12.87 -3.89
CA LEU A 66 -0.70 13.96 -3.09
C LEU A 66 -2.23 13.93 -3.05
N LEU A 67 -2.88 13.66 -4.19
CA LEU A 67 -4.33 13.51 -4.27
C LEU A 67 -4.83 12.33 -3.43
N SER A 68 -4.17 11.17 -3.48
CA SER A 68 -4.57 10.01 -2.68
C SER A 68 -4.40 10.25 -1.18
N ILE A 69 -3.32 10.91 -0.76
CA ILE A 69 -3.11 11.35 0.62
C ILE A 69 -4.23 12.31 1.06
N PHE A 70 -4.63 13.24 0.20
CA PHE A 70 -5.72 14.17 0.48
C PHE A 70 -7.06 13.44 0.67
N ILE A 71 -7.37 12.45 -0.18
CA ILE A 71 -8.57 11.60 -0.05
C ILE A 71 -8.54 10.84 1.28
N VAL A 72 -7.43 10.18 1.62
CA VAL A 72 -7.29 9.46 2.89
C VAL A 72 -7.48 10.41 4.07
N THR A 73 -6.94 11.63 4.00
CA THR A 73 -7.11 12.65 5.04
C THR A 73 -8.57 13.03 5.26
N ILE A 74 -9.34 13.20 4.19
CA ILE A 74 -10.78 13.48 4.29
C ILE A 74 -11.50 12.29 4.94
N LEU A 75 -11.21 11.05 4.50
CA LEU A 75 -11.83 9.85 5.06
C LEU A 75 -11.52 9.68 6.56
N THR A 76 -10.26 9.87 6.96
CA THR A 76 -9.85 9.82 8.37
C THR A 76 -10.59 10.87 9.20
N ARG A 77 -10.77 12.09 8.68
CA ARG A 77 -11.53 13.15 9.36
C ARG A 77 -13.02 12.85 9.48
N LEU A 78 -13.63 12.23 8.47
CA LEU A 78 -15.06 11.88 8.52
C LEU A 78 -15.35 10.82 9.59
N THR A 79 -14.41 9.90 9.79
CA THR A 79 -14.55 8.81 10.76
C THR A 79 -14.18 9.24 12.17
N ILE A 80 -13.06 9.95 12.30
CA ILE A 80 -12.63 10.48 13.58
C ILE A 80 -13.26 11.86 13.73
N LYS A 81 -14.50 11.90 14.27
CA LYS A 81 -15.23 13.13 14.61
C LYS A 81 -14.48 13.93 15.69
N SER A 82 -13.38 14.54 15.33
CA SER A 82 -12.49 15.25 16.24
C SER A 82 -12.29 16.70 15.77
N PRO A 83 -12.15 17.66 16.69
CA PRO A 83 -11.98 19.07 16.37
C PRO A 83 -10.59 19.42 15.76
N VAL A 84 -9.78 18.43 15.38
CA VAL A 84 -8.45 18.66 14.81
C VAL A 84 -8.54 19.46 13.51
N ASN A 85 -7.65 20.45 13.39
CA ASN A 85 -7.49 21.22 12.17
C ASN A 85 -7.09 20.30 10.99
N LEU A 86 -7.80 20.43 9.86
CA LEU A 86 -7.55 19.63 8.65
C LEU A 86 -6.10 19.73 8.18
N ILE A 87 -5.47 20.90 8.33
CA ILE A 87 -4.08 21.15 7.94
C ILE A 87 -3.12 20.28 8.76
N SER A 88 -3.35 20.15 10.08
CA SER A 88 -2.51 19.33 10.94
C SER A 88 -2.62 17.86 10.55
N LEU A 89 -3.85 17.37 10.33
CA LEU A 89 -4.10 16.00 9.90
C LEU A 89 -3.46 15.71 8.53
N LEU A 90 -3.57 16.67 7.60
CA LEU A 90 -2.95 16.57 6.27
C LEU A 90 -1.43 16.45 6.37
N MET A 91 -0.77 17.24 7.23
CA MET A 91 0.68 17.17 7.40
C MET A 91 1.14 15.79 7.88
N VAL A 92 0.43 15.19 8.85
CA VAL A 92 0.76 13.84 9.34
C VAL A 92 0.59 12.80 8.24
N ASN A 93 -0.55 12.84 7.54
CA ASN A 93 -0.83 11.92 6.45
C ASN A 93 0.12 12.09 5.28
N LEU A 94 0.62 13.31 5.06
CA LEU A 94 1.61 13.60 4.03
C LEU A 94 2.94 12.95 4.35
N VAL A 95 3.45 13.12 5.57
CA VAL A 95 4.68 12.43 6.02
C VAL A 95 4.49 10.91 5.92
N PHE A 96 3.37 10.40 6.45
CA PHE A 96 3.06 8.98 6.40
C PHE A 96 2.98 8.43 4.97
N GLY A 97 2.32 9.14 4.06
CA GLY A 97 2.19 8.73 2.67
C GLY A 97 3.52 8.75 1.91
N TYR A 98 4.36 9.76 2.13
CA TYR A 98 5.68 9.82 1.50
C TYR A 98 6.66 8.78 2.06
N VAL A 99 6.62 8.51 3.37
CA VAL A 99 7.43 7.43 3.97
C VAL A 99 7.03 6.08 3.39
N ASN A 100 5.73 5.82 3.24
CA ASN A 100 5.22 4.63 2.55
C ASN A 100 5.69 4.55 1.10
N HIS A 101 5.57 5.65 0.36
CA HIS A 101 6.01 5.74 -1.02
C HIS A 101 7.49 5.40 -1.17
N LEU A 102 8.34 5.96 -0.31
CA LEU A 102 9.78 5.65 -0.27
C LEU A 102 10.04 4.19 0.05
N MET A 103 9.32 3.62 1.02
CA MET A 103 9.43 2.20 1.36
C MET A 103 9.11 1.31 0.14
N ILE A 104 8.04 1.59 -0.60
CA ILE A 104 7.69 0.82 -1.80
C ILE A 104 8.78 0.93 -2.88
N ILE A 105 9.21 2.14 -3.22
CA ILE A 105 10.19 2.32 -4.31
C ILE A 105 11.58 1.79 -3.94
N LYS A 106 12.04 2.09 -2.73
CA LYS A 106 13.43 1.82 -2.33
C LYS A 106 13.63 0.44 -1.74
N VAL A 107 12.62 -0.12 -1.08
CA VAL A 107 12.73 -1.42 -0.40
C VAL A 107 12.03 -2.51 -1.22
N PHE A 108 10.77 -2.31 -1.60
CA PHE A 108 9.99 -3.37 -2.24
C PHE A 108 10.47 -3.71 -3.66
N TYR A 109 10.79 -2.70 -4.47
CA TYR A 109 11.23 -2.87 -5.87
C TYR A 109 12.76 -2.91 -6.04
N HIS A 110 13.52 -3.04 -4.95
CA HIS A 110 14.97 -3.19 -5.05
C HIS A 110 15.33 -4.60 -5.54
N LYS A 111 16.20 -4.70 -6.56
CA LYS A 111 16.57 -5.98 -7.20
C LYS A 111 17.13 -7.00 -6.21
N ASP A 112 18.03 -6.56 -5.34
CA ASP A 112 18.69 -7.44 -4.36
C ASP A 112 17.78 -7.91 -3.22
N LEU A 113 16.66 -7.21 -2.97
CA LEU A 113 15.75 -7.51 -1.87
C LEU A 113 14.59 -8.42 -2.27
N ALA A 114 14.54 -8.92 -3.52
CA ALA A 114 13.38 -9.67 -4.03
C ALA A 114 12.94 -10.83 -3.12
N ARG A 115 13.89 -11.55 -2.49
CA ARG A 115 13.58 -12.68 -1.58
C ARG A 115 13.10 -12.25 -0.19
N ILE A 116 13.52 -11.08 0.27
CA ILE A 116 13.31 -10.61 1.65
C ILE A 116 12.41 -9.36 1.72
N ARG A 117 11.89 -8.87 0.58
CA ARG A 117 11.10 -7.64 0.46
C ARG A 117 9.89 -7.64 1.38
N THR A 118 9.19 -8.76 1.50
CA THR A 118 8.01 -8.89 2.35
C THR A 118 8.37 -8.72 3.83
N LEU A 119 9.51 -9.26 4.27
CA LEU A 119 9.99 -9.11 5.64
C LEU A 119 10.35 -7.65 5.94
N PHE A 120 11.11 -7.00 5.05
CA PHE A 120 11.52 -5.61 5.26
C PHE A 120 10.35 -4.63 5.19
N VAL A 121 9.40 -4.83 4.28
CA VAL A 121 8.19 -4.01 4.22
C VAL A 121 7.29 -4.27 5.43
N GLY A 122 7.19 -5.51 5.89
CA GLY A 122 6.49 -5.86 7.14
C GLY A 122 7.09 -5.15 8.35
N LEU A 123 8.40 -5.30 8.58
CA LEU A 123 9.10 -4.65 9.69
C LEU A 123 9.06 -3.11 9.58
N GLY A 124 9.33 -2.57 8.40
CA GLY A 124 9.25 -1.14 8.13
C GLY A 124 7.85 -0.59 8.38
N GLY A 125 6.83 -1.29 7.88
CA GLY A 125 5.42 -0.98 8.12
C GLY A 125 5.02 -1.03 9.59
N GLY A 126 5.51 -2.02 10.34
CA GLY A 126 5.36 -2.10 11.78
C GLY A 126 5.92 -0.87 12.49
N VAL A 127 7.15 -0.44 12.15
CA VAL A 127 7.74 0.78 12.72
C VAL A 127 6.94 2.02 12.33
N ILE A 128 6.55 2.14 11.05
CA ILE A 128 5.76 3.27 10.56
C ILE A 128 4.45 3.39 11.36
N PHE A 129 3.68 2.31 11.50
CA PHE A 129 2.43 2.31 12.26
C PHE A 129 2.65 2.49 13.76
N GLY A 130 3.70 1.88 14.31
CA GLY A 130 4.10 2.01 15.71
C GLY A 130 4.35 3.46 16.10
N VAL A 131 4.80 4.32 15.17
CA VAL A 131 5.00 5.76 15.41
C VAL A 131 3.79 6.60 14.95
N TYR A 132 3.23 6.28 13.79
CA TYR A 132 2.15 7.05 13.17
C TYR A 132 0.85 6.99 13.98
N LEU A 133 0.43 5.82 14.44
CA LEU A 133 -0.84 5.67 15.15
C LEU A 133 -0.84 6.41 16.50
N PRO A 134 0.18 6.29 17.39
CA PRO A 134 0.23 7.11 18.60
C PRO A 134 0.16 8.60 18.32
N TYR A 135 0.85 9.07 17.28
CA TYR A 135 0.85 10.49 16.92
C TYR A 135 -0.52 10.94 16.41
N LEU A 136 -1.16 10.13 15.57
CA LEU A 136 -2.52 10.37 15.07
C LEU A 136 -3.54 10.41 16.23
N TYR A 137 -3.48 9.46 17.16
CA TYR A 137 -4.38 9.42 18.32
C TYR A 137 -4.13 10.58 19.29
N SER A 138 -2.86 10.96 19.51
CA SER A 138 -2.52 12.12 20.34
C SER A 138 -3.10 13.42 19.78
N LEU A 139 -3.04 13.63 18.46
CA LEU A 139 -3.69 14.78 17.81
C LEU A 139 -5.20 14.82 18.00
N VAL A 140 -5.83 13.65 18.10
CA VAL A 140 -7.27 13.49 18.29
C VAL A 140 -7.66 13.65 19.77
N GLY A 141 -6.69 13.81 20.67
CA GLY A 141 -6.88 13.96 22.11
C GLY A 141 -6.85 12.64 22.89
N VAL A 142 -6.59 11.52 22.22
CA VAL A 142 -6.53 10.20 22.86
C VAL A 142 -5.07 9.90 23.19
N HIS A 143 -4.76 9.84 24.49
CA HIS A 143 -3.42 9.53 24.97
C HIS A 143 -3.37 8.07 25.41
N TYR A 144 -2.42 7.34 24.85
CA TYR A 144 -2.16 5.96 25.20
C TYR A 144 -0.72 5.82 25.66
N GLU A 145 -0.50 5.26 26.84
CA GLU A 145 0.84 4.94 27.34
C GLU A 145 1.29 3.57 26.81
N ASN A 146 2.56 3.43 26.43
CA ASN A 146 3.21 2.17 26.05
C ASN A 146 2.54 1.34 24.93
N VAL A 147 1.82 1.98 23.99
CA VAL A 147 1.13 1.30 22.88
C VAL A 147 1.98 1.01 21.65
N PHE A 148 3.28 1.35 21.67
CA PHE A 148 4.16 1.11 20.53
C PHE A 148 4.16 -0.35 20.11
N SER A 149 4.29 -1.29 21.06
CA SER A 149 4.33 -2.73 20.75
C SER A 149 3.06 -3.21 20.06
N THR A 150 1.90 -2.74 20.53
CA THR A 150 0.59 -3.10 19.98
C THR A 150 0.42 -2.58 18.55
N PHE A 151 0.71 -1.29 18.32
CA PHE A 151 0.62 -0.71 16.98
C PHE A 151 1.72 -1.20 16.04
N PHE A 152 2.88 -1.56 16.57
CA PHE A 152 3.94 -2.22 15.82
C PHE A 152 3.48 -3.58 15.31
N MET A 153 2.92 -4.43 16.18
CA MET A 153 2.41 -5.75 15.78
C MET A 153 1.26 -5.63 14.78
N PHE A 154 0.31 -4.71 15.04
CA PHE A 154 -0.78 -4.41 14.11
C PHE A 154 -0.24 -3.99 12.73
N GLY A 155 0.69 -3.03 12.70
CA GLY A 155 1.34 -2.59 11.47
C GLY A 155 2.11 -3.71 10.77
N LEU A 156 2.87 -4.51 11.52
CA LEU A 156 3.65 -5.61 10.98
C LEU A 156 2.76 -6.59 10.24
N ILE A 157 1.65 -7.01 10.84
CA ILE A 157 0.69 -7.91 10.21
C ILE A 157 0.12 -7.26 8.94
N VAL A 158 -0.42 -6.04 9.04
CA VAL A 158 -1.02 -5.33 7.90
C VAL A 158 -0.04 -5.21 6.72
N TYR A 159 1.20 -4.82 6.98
CA TYR A 159 2.18 -4.64 5.90
C TYR A 159 2.74 -5.93 5.33
N VAL A 160 2.82 -7.01 6.12
CA VAL A 160 3.14 -8.34 5.58
C VAL A 160 2.07 -8.76 4.57
N PHE A 161 0.79 -8.59 4.91
CA PHE A 161 -0.31 -8.88 4.00
C PHE A 161 -0.29 -7.99 2.75
N ILE A 162 -0.08 -6.67 2.91
CA ILE A 162 0.06 -5.74 1.78
C ILE A 162 1.22 -6.15 0.86
N ALA A 163 2.40 -6.43 1.42
CA ALA A 163 3.59 -6.81 0.66
C ALA A 163 3.44 -8.16 -0.05
N PHE A 164 2.77 -9.12 0.60
CA PHE A 164 2.41 -10.39 -0.02
C PHE A 164 1.46 -10.17 -1.19
N ALA A 165 0.40 -9.38 -1.02
CA ALA A 165 -0.58 -9.11 -2.07
C ALA A 165 0.02 -8.34 -3.26
N MET A 166 0.89 -7.37 -3.01
CA MET A 166 1.68 -6.73 -4.07
C MET A 166 2.59 -7.73 -4.79
N SER A 167 3.22 -8.66 -4.06
CA SER A 167 4.06 -9.69 -4.67
C SER A 167 3.26 -10.64 -5.57
N MET A 168 2.04 -11.00 -5.17
CA MET A 168 1.13 -11.80 -5.97
C MET A 168 0.66 -11.04 -7.21
N ALA A 169 0.31 -9.76 -7.07
CA ALA A 169 -0.05 -8.91 -8.20
C ALA A 169 1.08 -8.83 -9.23
N ASP A 170 2.32 -8.63 -8.76
CA ASP A 170 3.53 -8.58 -9.57
C ASP A 170 3.75 -9.89 -10.35
N LEU A 171 3.61 -11.05 -9.69
CA LEU A 171 3.71 -12.35 -10.33
C LEU A 171 2.63 -12.58 -11.40
N ILE A 172 1.39 -12.18 -11.14
CA ILE A 172 0.28 -12.31 -12.11
C ILE A 172 0.55 -11.44 -13.34
N ILE A 173 1.04 -10.22 -13.15
CA ILE A 173 1.38 -9.31 -14.25
C ILE A 173 2.51 -9.92 -15.10
N ILE A 174 3.62 -10.34 -14.48
CA ILE A 174 4.75 -10.95 -15.18
C ILE A 174 4.32 -12.21 -15.93
N LYS A 175 3.50 -13.07 -15.31
CA LYS A 175 2.99 -14.28 -15.96
C LYS A 175 2.17 -13.94 -17.20
N SER A 176 1.28 -12.94 -17.11
CA SER A 176 0.47 -12.51 -18.26
C SER A 176 1.31 -11.94 -19.39
N GLU A 177 2.41 -11.26 -19.07
CA GLU A 177 3.34 -10.72 -20.07
C GLU A 177 4.12 -11.84 -20.78
N VAL A 178 4.57 -12.86 -20.03
CA VAL A 178 5.27 -14.02 -20.60
C VAL A 178 4.35 -14.86 -21.49
N GLU A 179 3.11 -15.12 -21.09
CA GLU A 179 2.14 -15.88 -21.90
C GLU A 179 1.85 -15.18 -23.23
N GLU A 180 1.80 -13.84 -23.24
CA GLU A 180 1.57 -13.06 -24.47
C GLU A 180 2.79 -13.10 -25.42
N LEU A 181 4.01 -12.95 -24.89
CA LEU A 181 5.24 -13.06 -25.69
C LEU A 181 5.36 -14.44 -26.36
N GLN A 182 4.98 -15.51 -25.64
CA GLN A 182 4.94 -16.86 -26.21
C GLN A 182 3.87 -16.98 -27.30
N SER A 183 2.69 -16.38 -27.09
CA SER A 183 1.61 -16.42 -28.10
C SER A 183 1.98 -15.66 -29.38
N GLN A 184 2.66 -14.51 -29.27
CA GLN A 184 3.11 -13.73 -30.43
C GLN A 184 4.19 -14.48 -31.21
N GLN A 185 5.14 -15.12 -30.53
CA GLN A 185 6.15 -15.96 -31.19
C GLN A 185 5.54 -17.11 -31.98
N SER A 186 4.51 -17.79 -31.44
CA SER A 186 3.84 -18.87 -32.17
C SER A 186 3.07 -18.39 -33.40
N TYR A 187 2.46 -17.19 -33.35
CA TYR A 187 1.79 -16.61 -34.52
C TYR A 187 2.77 -16.18 -35.62
N ASP A 188 3.92 -15.61 -35.25
CA ASP A 188 4.95 -15.18 -36.21
C ASP A 188 5.65 -16.38 -36.89
N GLU A 189 5.83 -17.50 -36.18
CA GLU A 189 6.35 -18.75 -36.77
C GLU A 189 5.37 -19.35 -37.80
N ASP A 190 4.07 -19.38 -37.50
CA ASP A 190 3.04 -19.93 -38.40
C ASP A 190 2.79 -19.08 -39.66
N GLU A 191 3.01 -17.76 -39.63
CA GLU A 191 2.94 -16.90 -40.83
C GLU A 191 4.18 -17.01 -41.73
N SER A 192 5.33 -17.41 -41.18
CA SER A 192 6.59 -17.53 -41.94
C SER A 192 6.70 -18.82 -42.78
N ASP A 193 5.83 -19.80 -42.50
CA ASP A 193 5.75 -21.09 -43.18
C ASP A 193 4.65 -21.16 -44.28
N GLN A 194 4.01 -20.03 -44.62
CA GLN A 194 3.07 -19.88 -45.75
C GLN A 194 3.64 -19.05 -46.90
#